data_AF-A0A6J1QLZ2-F1
#
_entry.id   AF-A0A6J1QLZ2-F1
#
_cell.length_a   1.000
_cell.length_b   1.000
_cell.length_c   1.000
_cell.angle_alpha   90.00
_cell.angle_beta   90.00
_cell.angle_gamma   90.00
#
_symmetry.space_group_name_H-M   'P 1'
#
loop_
_entity.id
_entity.type
_entity.pdbx_description
1 polymer ?
#
loop_
_entity_poly.entity_id
_entity_poly.type
_entity_poly.pdbx_seq_one_letter_code
_entity_poly.pdbx_strand_id
1 'polypeptide(L)'
;MEAIEDELLEAIQKCYTDLEYDTINLPDGDGEDTDIADKIWKSYSAETKIFTLGKKMNLADRNNFSDRFLKTASVMEKNLSLFKADVEFTDIITTIIKYLNYFGMKFMLHHSKYDEEYEKDDIVLLVLFTILKMCDEYSEILCHFIINAIITKSALEKSIQYQHLKQTYNRDTQTVIILADSDLYAFITYYKYVGMSISRIWVQDPIKEKFLWLMNNIGGIGNIQDIWDICTFRTKEELYIACWTAWTADEMNIISIWTEDIAFAKNLAMSLYGDVIFINTYMDFYNGIVLLPFTKIFGKTVHKLCKPDFDDSMKKMSVVKSSVNNLFYDGMWQLPVKGTYWIHDDRQWANATSDDVNKCINSAEKGFKIWSSKSVACRTQILSKFTSVLEGSGESVLADVVSKEIKFSCVYANSLFYVSQSEGLDVTKIRNPRGVIILKEENEAILFSRLMQILIVGNSVIVICDANSCSLVPYCNMFQISEIPPGVINLLSRKDVKELELLCGMDYESYEKQFFSEDDLEKTYINLSKPKHIVVPFK
;
A
#
# COMPACT_ATOMS: atom_id res chain seq x y z
N MET A 1 6.07 30.72 4.50
CA MET A 1 6.69 29.92 3.43
C MET A 1 8.09 30.46 3.16
N GLU A 2 8.25 31.75 2.84
CA GLU A 2 9.58 32.41 2.85
C GLU A 2 10.28 32.33 4.23
N ALA A 3 9.55 32.56 5.34
CA ALA A 3 10.15 32.47 6.68
C ALA A 3 10.61 31.07 7.12
N ILE A 4 10.06 29.99 6.52
CA ILE A 4 10.47 28.61 6.82
C ILE A 4 11.64 28.19 5.91
N GLU A 5 11.71 28.73 4.67
CA GLU A 5 12.85 28.60 3.77
C GLU A 5 14.10 29.31 4.32
N ASP A 6 13.94 30.51 4.90
CA ASP A 6 15.04 31.25 5.53
C ASP A 6 15.50 30.57 6.83
N GLU A 7 14.59 30.02 7.64
CA GLU A 7 14.95 29.25 8.85
C GLU A 7 15.68 27.93 8.53
N LEU A 8 15.36 27.25 7.43
CA LEU A 8 16.06 26.05 6.99
C LEU A 8 17.45 26.38 6.44
N LEU A 9 17.56 27.48 5.66
CA LEU A 9 18.83 27.99 5.17
C LEU A 9 19.73 28.46 6.33
N GLU A 10 19.18 29.16 7.33
CA GLU A 10 19.89 29.56 8.55
C GLU A 10 20.25 28.35 9.42
N ALA A 11 19.38 27.35 9.57
CA ALA A 11 19.69 26.14 10.34
C ALA A 11 20.82 25.31 9.68
N ILE A 12 20.80 25.21 8.35
CA ILE A 12 21.88 24.61 7.56
C ILE A 12 23.15 25.47 7.67
N GLN A 13 23.05 26.80 7.64
CA GLN A 13 24.24 27.66 7.82
C GLN A 13 24.82 27.54 9.24
N LYS A 14 23.95 27.47 10.26
CA LYS A 14 24.29 27.49 11.68
C LYS A 14 24.89 26.17 12.18
N CYS A 15 24.36 25.02 11.73
CA CYS A 15 24.95 23.71 12.00
C CYS A 15 26.40 23.58 11.47
N TYR A 16 26.78 24.39 10.48
CA TYR A 16 28.11 24.33 9.86
C TYR A 16 29.03 25.52 10.18
N THR A 17 28.52 26.64 10.73
CA THR A 17 29.38 27.66 11.37
C THR A 17 29.82 27.27 12.79
N ASP A 18 29.07 26.41 13.49
CA ASP A 18 29.47 25.86 14.80
C ASP A 18 30.50 24.72 14.68
N LEU A 19 30.79 24.25 13.46
CA LEU A 19 32.08 23.66 13.11
C LEU A 19 33.07 24.80 12.93
N GLU A 20 33.42 25.45 14.05
CA GLU A 20 34.58 26.33 14.07
C GLU A 20 35.76 25.58 13.46
N TYR A 21 36.37 26.24 12.48
CA TYR A 21 37.73 25.97 12.03
C TYR A 21 38.66 25.93 13.24
N ASP A 22 38.75 24.79 13.91
CA ASP A 22 40.05 24.33 14.35
C ASP A 22 40.81 24.07 13.06
N THR A 23 41.62 25.06 12.68
CA THR A 23 42.77 24.90 11.80
C THR A 23 43.51 23.63 12.22
N ILE A 24 43.14 22.50 11.64
CA ILE A 24 44.00 21.34 11.57
C ILE A 24 45.14 21.80 10.65
N ASN A 25 46.24 22.23 11.26
CA ASN A 25 47.52 22.20 10.59
C ASN A 25 47.78 20.74 10.24
N LEU A 26 47.34 20.34 9.04
CA LEU A 26 47.66 19.04 8.49
C LEU A 26 49.18 19.01 8.29
N PRO A 27 49.90 18.04 8.89
CA PRO A 27 51.28 17.81 8.51
C PRO A 27 51.31 17.43 7.02
N ASP A 28 52.33 17.88 6.30
CA ASP A 28 52.57 17.53 4.90
C ASP A 28 52.44 16.00 4.73
N GLY A 29 51.30 15.56 4.17
CA GLY A 29 50.90 14.16 4.11
C GLY A 29 50.09 13.87 2.85
N ASP A 30 50.76 13.22 1.90
CA ASP A 30 50.30 12.33 0.83
C ASP A 30 48.81 12.37 0.40
N GLY A 31 48.52 13.11 -0.68
CA GLY A 31 47.65 12.71 -1.81
C GLY A 31 46.15 12.39 -1.64
N GLU A 32 45.67 11.84 -0.52
CA GLU A 32 44.29 11.33 -0.36
C GLU A 32 43.32 12.39 0.21
N ASP A 33 43.76 13.27 1.11
CA ASP A 33 42.89 14.25 1.78
C ASP A 33 42.45 15.42 0.87
N THR A 34 43.20 15.67 -0.20
CA THR A 34 42.83 16.69 -1.22
C THR A 34 41.73 16.21 -2.17
N ASP A 35 41.60 14.89 -2.37
CA ASP A 35 40.61 14.28 -3.26
C ASP A 35 39.21 14.25 -2.61
N ILE A 36 39.13 14.04 -1.29
CA ILE A 36 37.88 14.07 -0.52
C ILE A 36 37.29 15.48 -0.50
N ALA A 37 38.11 16.50 -0.22
CA ALA A 37 37.66 17.89 -0.20
C ALA A 37 37.17 18.37 -1.58
N ASP A 38 37.84 17.96 -2.66
CA ASP A 38 37.43 18.28 -4.03
C ASP A 38 36.13 17.54 -4.42
N LYS A 39 35.94 16.29 -3.98
CA LYS A 39 34.69 15.53 -4.16
C LYS A 39 33.51 16.21 -3.46
N ILE A 40 33.69 16.64 -2.21
CA ILE A 40 32.67 17.36 -1.42
C ILE A 40 32.28 18.69 -2.09
N TRP A 41 33.27 19.48 -2.52
CA TRP A 41 33.02 20.76 -3.19
C TRP A 41 32.29 20.60 -4.54
N LYS A 42 32.64 19.56 -5.30
CA LYS A 42 31.96 19.22 -6.56
C LYS A 42 30.50 18.84 -6.35
N SER A 43 30.19 18.05 -5.31
CA SER A 43 28.80 17.72 -4.92
C SER A 43 28.02 18.98 -4.59
N TYR A 44 28.53 19.82 -3.68
CA TYR A 44 27.87 21.06 -3.26
C TYR A 44 27.61 22.05 -4.42
N SER A 45 28.58 22.17 -5.34
CA SER A 45 28.39 22.97 -6.54
C SER A 45 27.33 22.39 -7.48
N ALA A 46 27.21 21.06 -7.54
CA ALA A 46 26.22 20.38 -8.37
C ALA A 46 24.80 20.59 -7.83
N GLU A 47 24.62 20.36 -6.54
CA GLU A 47 23.41 20.58 -5.75
C GLU A 47 22.76 21.94 -6.01
N THR A 48 23.54 23.02 -5.83
CA THR A 48 23.07 24.41 -6.04
C THR A 48 22.60 24.66 -7.47
N LYS A 49 23.29 24.05 -8.45
CA LYS A 49 22.96 24.17 -9.88
C LYS A 49 21.71 23.36 -10.21
N ILE A 50 21.54 22.15 -9.67
CA ILE A 50 20.35 21.32 -9.83
C ILE A 50 19.12 22.04 -9.28
N PHE A 51 19.21 22.60 -8.08
CA PHE A 51 18.13 23.39 -7.48
C PHE A 51 17.74 24.58 -8.37
N THR A 52 18.74 25.28 -8.94
CA THR A 52 18.52 26.39 -9.87
C THR A 52 17.85 25.94 -11.18
N LEU A 53 18.21 24.76 -11.72
CA LEU A 53 17.57 24.18 -12.90
C LEU A 53 16.08 23.93 -12.67
N GLY A 54 15.72 23.40 -11.50
CA GLY A 54 14.32 23.19 -11.11
C GLY A 54 13.51 24.49 -11.12
N LYS A 55 14.05 25.59 -10.60
CA LYS A 55 13.39 26.90 -10.60
C LYS A 55 13.20 27.50 -12.00
N LYS A 56 14.11 27.19 -12.93
CA LYS A 56 14.11 27.74 -14.30
C LYS A 56 13.25 26.95 -15.29
N MET A 57 12.73 25.77 -14.92
CA MET A 57 11.83 25.00 -15.78
C MET A 57 10.52 25.76 -16.01
N ASN A 58 10.29 26.17 -17.26
CA ASN A 58 9.06 26.82 -17.68
C ASN A 58 8.19 25.85 -18.49
N LEU A 59 6.96 25.63 -18.04
CA LEU A 59 6.01 24.70 -18.63
C LEU A 59 4.82 25.49 -19.18
N ALA A 60 4.56 25.33 -20.47
CA ALA A 60 3.54 26.11 -21.19
C ALA A 60 2.12 25.73 -20.73
N ASP A 61 1.85 24.43 -20.59
CA ASP A 61 0.65 23.89 -19.95
C ASP A 61 1.04 23.24 -18.62
N ARG A 62 0.43 23.72 -17.54
CA ARG A 62 0.74 23.27 -16.17
C ARG A 62 0.18 21.89 -15.87
N ASN A 63 -0.77 21.36 -16.64
CA ASN A 63 -1.38 20.04 -16.40
C ASN A 63 -1.09 19.02 -17.50
N ASN A 64 -0.23 19.35 -18.46
CA ASN A 64 0.26 18.39 -19.44
C ASN A 64 1.37 17.54 -18.83
N PHE A 65 1.01 16.45 -18.15
CA PHE A 65 1.97 15.56 -17.50
C PHE A 65 2.88 14.82 -18.49
N SER A 66 2.46 14.60 -19.74
CA SER A 66 3.37 14.06 -20.77
C SER A 66 4.53 15.02 -21.02
N ASP A 67 4.22 16.30 -21.30
CA ASP A 67 5.22 17.34 -21.54
C ASP A 67 6.12 17.56 -20.32
N ARG A 68 5.56 17.55 -19.11
CA ARG A 68 6.34 17.65 -17.87
C ARG A 68 7.37 16.54 -17.75
N PHE A 69 6.97 15.29 -17.92
CA PHE A 69 7.87 14.14 -17.80
C PHE A 69 8.98 14.17 -18.86
N LEU A 70 8.62 14.40 -20.13
CA LEU A 70 9.57 14.46 -21.24
C LEU A 70 10.56 15.63 -21.12
N LYS A 71 10.09 16.81 -20.68
CA LYS A 71 10.98 17.95 -20.44
C LYS A 71 11.91 17.71 -19.27
N THR A 72 11.41 17.09 -18.19
CA THR A 72 12.25 16.74 -17.03
C THR A 72 13.36 15.80 -17.46
N ALA A 73 13.04 14.74 -18.23
CA ALA A 73 14.03 13.83 -18.79
C ALA A 73 15.06 14.57 -19.66
N SER A 74 14.62 15.42 -20.58
CA SER A 74 15.51 16.19 -21.46
C SER A 74 16.44 17.14 -20.69
N VAL A 75 15.97 17.77 -19.61
CA VAL A 75 16.81 18.62 -18.75
C VAL A 75 17.86 17.78 -18.03
N MET A 76 17.48 16.62 -17.50
CA MET A 76 18.42 15.69 -16.85
C MET A 76 19.46 15.16 -17.83
N GLU A 77 19.07 14.76 -19.04
CA GLU A 77 19.97 14.30 -20.09
C GLU A 77 20.99 15.37 -20.51
N LYS A 78 20.53 16.61 -20.71
CA LYS A 78 21.41 17.74 -21.08
C LYS A 78 22.41 18.11 -19.99
N ASN A 79 22.08 17.82 -18.73
CA ASN A 79 22.90 18.12 -17.58
C ASN A 79 23.38 16.83 -16.88
N LEU A 80 23.53 15.72 -17.62
CA LEU A 80 23.76 14.40 -17.03
C LEU A 80 24.99 14.35 -16.11
N SER A 81 26.08 15.01 -16.49
CA SER A 81 27.30 15.09 -15.67
C SER A 81 27.07 15.79 -14.33
N LEU A 82 26.12 16.74 -14.27
CA LEU A 82 25.76 17.45 -13.05
C LEU A 82 25.02 16.51 -12.08
N PHE A 83 24.01 15.80 -12.58
CA PHE A 83 23.24 14.84 -11.79
C PHE A 83 24.07 13.64 -11.34
N LYS A 84 25.03 13.19 -12.18
CA LYS A 84 25.99 12.14 -11.81
C LYS A 84 27.06 12.60 -10.81
N ALA A 85 27.28 13.90 -10.65
CA ALA A 85 28.21 14.43 -9.65
C ALA A 85 27.56 14.55 -8.26
N ASP A 86 26.23 14.68 -8.23
CA ASP A 86 25.39 14.76 -7.02
C ASP A 86 25.11 13.37 -6.42
N VAL A 87 24.98 12.35 -7.28
CA VAL A 87 24.63 10.98 -6.85
C VAL A 87 25.79 10.03 -7.09
N GLU A 88 26.29 9.39 -6.02
CA GLU A 88 27.42 8.45 -6.10
C GLU A 88 27.15 7.26 -7.05
N PHE A 89 25.88 6.85 -7.21
CA PHE A 89 25.47 5.72 -8.05
C PHE A 89 24.92 6.16 -9.40
N THR A 90 25.81 6.33 -10.40
CA THR A 90 25.45 6.95 -11.68
C THR A 90 24.40 6.23 -12.53
N ASP A 91 24.11 4.96 -12.24
CA ASP A 91 23.11 4.16 -12.95
C ASP A 91 21.67 4.56 -12.59
N ILE A 92 21.45 5.06 -11.36
CA ILE A 92 20.11 5.49 -10.91
C ILE A 92 19.57 6.64 -11.76
N ILE A 93 20.43 7.61 -12.10
CA ILE A 93 20.07 8.76 -12.94
C ILE A 93 19.62 8.29 -14.33
N THR A 94 20.32 7.31 -14.90
CA THR A 94 19.97 6.74 -16.20
C THR A 94 18.62 6.02 -16.13
N THR A 95 18.36 5.29 -15.04
CA THR A 95 17.07 4.63 -14.81
C THR A 95 15.93 5.63 -14.65
N ILE A 96 16.12 6.72 -13.90
CA ILE A 96 15.13 7.79 -13.73
C ILE A 96 14.80 8.45 -15.07
N ILE A 97 15.80 8.78 -15.88
CA ILE A 97 15.60 9.36 -17.21
C ILE A 97 14.76 8.41 -18.08
N LYS A 98 15.06 7.10 -18.06
CA LYS A 98 14.27 6.10 -18.80
C LYS A 98 12.83 6.03 -18.29
N TYR A 99 12.60 6.07 -16.98
CA TYR A 99 11.26 6.16 -16.38
C TYR A 99 10.48 7.37 -16.91
N LEU A 100 11.11 8.55 -16.85
CA LEU A 100 10.49 9.80 -17.28
C LEU A 100 10.14 9.77 -18.77
N ASN A 101 11.06 9.28 -19.62
CA ASN A 101 10.82 9.13 -21.05
C ASN A 101 9.71 8.11 -21.34
N TYR A 102 9.75 6.93 -20.71
CA TYR A 102 8.75 5.89 -20.90
C TYR A 102 7.35 6.38 -20.55
N PHE A 103 7.15 6.93 -19.34
CA PHE A 103 5.85 7.42 -18.91
C PHE A 103 5.44 8.70 -19.63
N GLY A 104 6.38 9.60 -19.93
CA GLY A 104 6.11 10.79 -20.74
C GLY A 104 5.55 10.44 -22.12
N MET A 105 6.16 9.47 -22.82
CA MET A 105 5.66 8.96 -24.10
C MET A 105 4.34 8.20 -23.93
N LYS A 106 4.22 7.37 -22.89
CA LYS A 106 2.99 6.62 -22.60
C LYS A 106 1.80 7.54 -22.33
N PHE A 107 2.00 8.66 -21.63
CA PHE A 107 0.98 9.70 -21.42
C PHE A 107 0.65 10.49 -22.70
N MET A 108 1.56 10.57 -23.66
CA MET A 108 1.35 11.25 -24.95
C MET A 108 0.45 10.45 -25.89
N LEU A 109 0.68 9.12 -25.95
CA LEU A 109 0.14 8.23 -26.98
C LEU A 109 -1.32 7.79 -26.76
N HIS A 110 -2.04 8.35 -25.78
CA HIS A 110 -3.47 8.09 -25.44
C HIS A 110 -4.23 7.21 -26.45
N HIS A 111 -4.19 5.87 -26.30
CA HIS A 111 -5.12 4.93 -26.96
C HIS A 111 -4.96 3.44 -26.58
N SER A 112 -3.88 3.00 -25.94
CA SER A 112 -3.85 1.64 -25.39
C SER A 112 -4.49 1.64 -24.01
N LYS A 113 -5.47 0.75 -23.78
CA LYS A 113 -5.95 0.35 -22.45
C LYS A 113 -4.81 0.51 -21.44
N TYR A 114 -4.99 1.42 -20.50
CA TYR A 114 -4.08 1.61 -19.38
C TYR A 114 -3.89 0.27 -18.65
N ASP A 115 -2.97 0.19 -17.68
CA ASP A 115 -3.28 -0.68 -16.53
C ASP A 115 -4.65 -0.13 -16.04
N GLU A 116 -5.77 -0.77 -16.42
CA GLU A 116 -7.16 -0.32 -16.15
C GLU A 116 -7.43 -0.15 -14.63
N GLU A 117 -6.43 -0.49 -13.82
CA GLU A 117 -6.35 -0.37 -12.38
C GLU A 117 -6.25 1.06 -11.84
N TYR A 118 -5.72 2.02 -12.58
CA TYR A 118 -5.42 3.36 -12.04
C TYR A 118 -6.01 4.49 -12.89
N GLU A 119 -6.54 5.51 -12.22
CA GLU A 119 -6.96 6.73 -12.90
C GLU A 119 -5.73 7.51 -13.40
N LYS A 120 -5.92 8.36 -14.41
CA LYS A 120 -4.82 9.10 -15.05
C LYS A 120 -3.95 9.87 -14.05
N ASP A 121 -4.59 10.50 -13.08
CA ASP A 121 -3.93 11.27 -12.01
C ASP A 121 -3.23 10.35 -10.99
N ASP A 122 -3.83 9.21 -10.65
CA ASP A 122 -3.22 8.21 -9.77
C ASP A 122 -1.93 7.64 -10.37
N ILE A 123 -1.89 7.39 -11.69
CA ILE A 123 -0.69 6.89 -12.37
C ILE A 123 0.43 7.93 -12.28
N VAL A 124 0.13 9.21 -12.46
CA VAL A 124 1.14 10.28 -12.35
C VAL A 124 1.74 10.29 -10.95
N LEU A 125 0.92 10.22 -9.91
CA LEU A 125 1.38 10.19 -8.52
C LEU A 125 2.19 8.91 -8.23
N LEU A 126 1.71 7.76 -8.68
CA LEU A 126 2.37 6.47 -8.49
C LEU A 126 3.76 6.42 -9.15
N VAL A 127 3.90 6.95 -10.37
CA VAL A 127 5.21 7.05 -11.04
C VAL A 127 6.12 8.03 -10.29
N LEU A 128 5.59 9.20 -9.90
CA LEU A 128 6.35 10.17 -9.12
C LEU A 128 6.90 9.55 -7.83
N PHE A 129 6.05 8.96 -7.00
CA PHE A 129 6.48 8.41 -5.71
C PHE A 129 7.38 7.19 -5.86
N THR A 130 7.24 6.41 -6.94
CA THR A 130 8.23 5.37 -7.29
C THR A 130 9.59 5.99 -7.57
N ILE A 131 9.66 7.04 -8.41
CA ILE A 131 10.92 7.77 -8.69
C ILE A 131 11.48 8.39 -7.41
N LEU A 132 10.64 9.02 -6.57
CA LEU A 132 11.10 9.61 -5.32
C LEU A 132 11.66 8.54 -4.38
N LYS A 133 11.02 7.37 -4.27
CA LYS A 133 11.56 6.27 -3.46
C LYS A 133 12.91 5.78 -3.96
N MET A 134 13.12 5.76 -5.27
CA MET A 134 14.42 5.46 -5.88
C MET A 134 15.48 6.53 -5.60
N CYS A 135 15.07 7.79 -5.41
CA CYS A 135 15.98 8.92 -5.19
C CYS A 135 16.28 9.16 -3.70
N ASP A 136 15.32 8.87 -2.82
CA ASP A 136 15.35 9.20 -1.38
C ASP A 136 16.56 8.58 -0.68
N GLU A 137 17.01 7.42 -1.15
CA GLU A 137 18.18 6.73 -0.61
C GLU A 137 19.51 7.39 -1.02
N TYR A 138 19.50 8.36 -1.94
CA TYR A 138 20.71 8.92 -2.55
C TYR A 138 20.82 10.45 -2.56
N SER A 139 19.75 11.19 -2.82
CA SER A 139 19.81 12.66 -2.92
C SER A 139 18.45 13.33 -2.68
N GLU A 140 18.38 14.09 -1.58
CA GLU A 140 17.24 14.95 -1.25
C GLU A 140 17.03 16.05 -2.32
N ILE A 141 18.11 16.54 -2.92
CA ILE A 141 18.07 17.64 -3.89
C ILE A 141 17.54 17.16 -5.23
N LEU A 142 17.86 15.92 -5.63
CA LEU A 142 17.23 15.25 -6.75
C LEU A 142 15.72 15.08 -6.54
N CYS A 143 15.30 14.64 -5.34
CA CYS A 143 13.87 14.57 -4.99
C CYS A 143 13.17 15.93 -5.15
N HIS A 144 13.78 17.00 -4.64
CA HIS A 144 13.24 18.35 -4.77
C HIS A 144 13.14 18.82 -6.23
N PHE A 145 14.16 18.52 -7.04
CA PHE A 145 14.13 18.81 -8.48
C PHE A 145 12.95 18.11 -9.17
N ILE A 146 12.79 16.80 -8.94
CA ILE A 146 11.72 15.99 -9.54
C ILE A 146 10.33 16.49 -9.12
N ILE A 147 10.12 16.77 -7.83
CA ILE A 147 8.85 17.33 -7.33
C ILE A 147 8.54 18.67 -8.01
N ASN A 148 9.53 19.56 -8.09
CA ASN A 148 9.36 20.87 -8.70
C ASN A 148 9.05 20.80 -10.19
N ALA A 149 9.70 19.87 -10.90
CA ALA A 149 9.50 19.68 -12.33
C ALA A 149 8.11 19.08 -12.65
N ILE A 150 7.66 18.11 -11.86
CA ILE A 150 6.46 17.32 -12.17
C ILE A 150 5.19 17.84 -11.49
N ILE A 151 5.24 18.19 -10.20
CA ILE A 151 4.05 18.51 -9.40
C ILE A 151 3.85 20.00 -9.21
N THR A 152 4.89 20.75 -8.89
CA THR A 152 4.75 22.17 -8.53
C THR A 152 4.00 22.96 -9.61
N LYS A 153 3.03 23.77 -9.18
CA LYS A 153 2.08 24.56 -9.98
C LYS A 153 1.08 23.75 -10.82
N SER A 154 0.99 22.43 -10.67
CA SER A 154 -0.04 21.59 -11.32
C SER A 154 -1.31 21.49 -10.46
N ALA A 155 -2.39 20.96 -11.04
CA ALA A 155 -3.60 20.65 -10.29
C ALA A 155 -3.38 19.61 -9.18
N LEU A 156 -2.41 18.70 -9.34
CA LEU A 156 -2.12 17.65 -8.37
C LEU A 156 -1.41 18.16 -7.12
N GLU A 157 -0.74 19.32 -7.17
CA GLU A 157 -0.04 19.88 -6.01
C GLU A 157 -0.95 20.08 -4.79
N LYS A 158 -2.23 20.41 -5.04
CA LYS A 158 -3.23 20.62 -4.00
C LYS A 158 -4.19 19.44 -3.82
N SER A 159 -3.97 18.33 -4.53
CA SER A 159 -4.86 17.17 -4.41
C SER A 159 -4.69 16.51 -3.05
N ILE A 160 -5.81 16.03 -2.48
CA ILE A 160 -5.82 15.34 -1.19
C ILE A 160 -4.92 14.10 -1.25
N GLN A 161 -4.94 13.39 -2.39
CA GLN A 161 -4.12 12.21 -2.62
C GLN A 161 -2.62 12.52 -2.58
N TYR A 162 -2.16 13.56 -3.28
CA TYR A 162 -0.74 13.94 -3.25
C TYR A 162 -0.29 14.30 -1.85
N GLN A 163 -1.06 15.12 -1.12
CA GLN A 163 -0.73 15.54 0.24
C GLN A 163 -0.64 14.34 1.20
N HIS A 164 -1.57 13.39 1.06
CA HIS A 164 -1.58 12.19 1.87
C HIS A 164 -0.40 11.25 1.53
N LEU A 165 -0.12 11.01 0.24
CA LEU A 165 1.02 10.20 -0.18
C LEU A 165 2.36 10.83 0.21
N LYS A 166 2.51 12.15 0.10
CA LYS A 166 3.71 12.88 0.54
C LYS A 166 4.06 12.62 2.00
N GLN A 167 3.06 12.39 2.86
CA GLN A 167 3.27 12.09 4.28
C GLN A 167 3.49 10.59 4.57
N THR A 168 3.24 9.72 3.60
CA THR A 168 3.18 8.27 3.81
C THR A 168 4.08 7.44 2.90
N TYR A 169 4.65 8.00 1.83
CA TYR A 169 5.45 7.24 0.86
C TYR A 169 6.75 6.65 1.45
N ASN A 170 7.27 7.24 2.53
CA ASN A 170 8.42 6.73 3.28
C ASN A 170 8.04 5.77 4.42
N ARG A 171 6.77 5.38 4.53
CA ARG A 171 6.31 4.37 5.47
C ARG A 171 6.39 3.01 4.82
N ASP A 172 7.57 2.43 4.82
CA ASP A 172 7.80 1.10 4.31
C ASP A 172 8.66 0.27 5.27
N THR A 173 8.39 -1.03 5.26
CA THR A 173 9.22 -2.02 5.96
C THR A 173 9.99 -2.79 4.91
N GLN A 174 11.31 -2.83 5.07
CA GLN A 174 12.19 -3.47 4.10
C GLN A 174 12.87 -4.67 4.73
N THR A 175 12.47 -5.85 4.28
CA THR A 175 12.94 -7.13 4.83
C THR A 175 13.78 -7.88 3.81
N VAL A 176 14.95 -8.36 4.21
CA VAL A 176 15.76 -9.27 3.40
C VAL A 176 15.65 -10.69 3.97
N ILE A 177 15.43 -11.68 3.12
CA ILE A 177 15.42 -13.10 3.47
C ILE A 177 16.55 -13.79 2.70
N ILE A 178 17.48 -14.42 3.43
CA ILE A 178 18.64 -15.11 2.87
C ILE A 178 18.51 -16.61 3.16
N LEU A 179 18.29 -17.40 2.10
CA LEU A 179 18.21 -18.86 2.20
C LEU A 179 19.59 -19.50 2.23
N ALA A 180 19.69 -20.74 2.73
CA ALA A 180 20.95 -21.45 2.89
C ALA A 180 21.73 -21.70 1.58
N ASP A 181 21.02 -21.72 0.45
CA ASP A 181 21.60 -21.92 -0.89
C ASP A 181 21.94 -20.60 -1.60
N SER A 182 21.81 -19.44 -0.93
CA SER A 182 22.08 -18.13 -1.52
C SER A 182 23.56 -17.94 -1.91
N ASP A 183 23.79 -17.22 -3.00
CA ASP A 183 25.09 -16.59 -3.25
C ASP A 183 25.28 -15.37 -2.33
N LEU A 184 25.94 -15.61 -1.19
CA LEU A 184 26.26 -14.57 -0.21
C LEU A 184 27.20 -13.50 -0.77
N TYR A 185 28.10 -13.84 -1.70
CA TYR A 185 29.01 -12.84 -2.27
C TYR A 185 28.25 -11.89 -3.18
N ALA A 186 27.33 -12.41 -4.00
CA ALA A 186 26.45 -11.58 -4.82
C ALA A 186 25.63 -10.63 -3.96
N PHE A 187 25.00 -11.11 -2.88
CA PHE A 187 24.26 -10.26 -1.93
C PHE A 187 25.13 -9.15 -1.34
N ILE A 188 26.30 -9.50 -0.79
CA ILE A 188 27.19 -8.53 -0.11
C ILE A 188 27.72 -7.50 -1.09
N THR A 189 28.05 -7.95 -2.30
CA THR A 189 28.48 -7.08 -3.39
C THR A 189 27.36 -6.11 -3.76
N TYR A 190 26.15 -6.62 -3.96
CA TYR A 190 24.98 -5.80 -4.27
C TYR A 190 24.72 -4.77 -3.17
N TYR A 191 24.70 -5.18 -1.90
CA TYR A 191 24.53 -4.30 -0.77
C TYR A 191 25.55 -3.15 -0.77
N LYS A 192 26.84 -3.45 -0.94
CA LYS A 192 27.90 -2.45 -0.97
C LYS A 192 27.73 -1.42 -2.08
N TYR A 193 27.31 -1.88 -3.25
CA TYR A 193 27.24 -1.07 -4.47
C TYR A 193 25.91 -0.38 -4.68
N VAL A 194 24.85 -0.77 -3.98
CA VAL A 194 23.52 -0.19 -4.19
C VAL A 194 23.12 0.64 -2.98
N GLY A 195 23.61 0.32 -1.77
CA GLY A 195 23.04 0.87 -0.54
C GLY A 195 21.62 0.35 -0.35
N MET A 196 21.30 -0.14 0.85
CA MET A 196 19.97 -0.71 1.10
C MET A 196 19.47 -0.21 2.44
N SER A 197 18.26 0.35 2.47
CA SER A 197 17.58 0.81 3.69
C SER A 197 16.92 -0.35 4.45
N ILE A 198 17.71 -1.34 4.84
CA ILE A 198 17.18 -2.59 5.41
C ILE A 198 16.69 -2.39 6.84
N SER A 199 15.42 -2.71 7.08
CA SER A 199 14.84 -2.71 8.43
C SER A 199 15.19 -4.00 9.19
N ARG A 200 15.16 -5.15 8.50
CA ARG A 200 15.39 -6.47 9.11
C ARG A 200 15.97 -7.48 8.11
N ILE A 201 16.87 -8.34 8.59
CA ILE A 201 17.43 -9.45 7.81
C ILE A 201 17.08 -10.78 8.49
N TRP A 202 16.46 -11.68 7.74
CA TRP A 202 16.25 -13.08 8.11
C TRP A 202 17.27 -13.96 7.42
N VAL A 203 18.08 -14.66 8.21
CA VAL A 203 19.11 -15.58 7.69
C VAL A 203 18.76 -16.99 8.08
N GLN A 204 18.78 -17.92 7.12
CA GLN A 204 18.51 -19.31 7.44
C GLN A 204 19.62 -19.87 8.33
N ASP A 205 19.24 -20.54 9.42
CA ASP A 205 20.12 -21.00 10.50
C ASP A 205 21.49 -21.60 10.03
N PRO A 206 21.55 -22.48 9.01
CA PRO A 206 22.80 -23.14 8.62
C PRO A 206 23.90 -22.21 8.12
N ILE A 207 23.56 -21.00 7.65
CA ILE A 207 24.51 -20.07 7.03
C ILE A 207 24.77 -18.81 7.87
N LYS A 208 24.13 -18.67 9.04
CA LYS A 208 24.22 -17.46 9.88
C LYS A 208 25.65 -17.03 10.17
N GLU A 209 26.47 -17.94 10.68
CA GLU A 209 27.86 -17.63 11.06
C GLU A 209 28.70 -17.20 9.86
N LYS A 210 28.53 -17.88 8.72
CA LYS A 210 29.22 -17.53 7.47
C LYS A 210 28.77 -16.16 6.98
N PHE A 211 27.47 -15.87 7.00
CA PHE A 211 26.92 -14.58 6.62
C PHE A 211 27.47 -13.43 7.47
N LEU A 212 27.42 -13.57 8.80
CA LEU A 212 27.95 -12.56 9.73
C LEU A 212 29.44 -12.31 9.51
N TRP A 213 30.22 -13.38 9.34
CA TRP A 213 31.64 -13.26 9.07
C TRP A 213 31.91 -12.49 7.76
N LEU A 214 31.21 -12.83 6.68
CA LEU A 214 31.39 -12.17 5.39
C LEU A 214 30.95 -10.69 5.45
N MET A 215 29.85 -10.36 6.12
CA MET A 215 29.41 -8.97 6.28
C MET A 215 30.43 -8.12 7.04
N ASN A 216 31.00 -8.64 8.14
CA ASN A 216 31.96 -7.89 8.95
C ASN A 216 33.33 -7.74 8.26
N ASN A 217 33.78 -8.73 7.50
CA ASN A 217 35.12 -8.73 6.90
C ASN A 217 35.13 -8.18 5.47
N ILE A 218 34.10 -8.50 4.69
CA ILE A 218 33.99 -8.07 3.31
C ILE A 218 33.13 -6.84 3.26
N GLY A 219 31.92 -6.86 3.83
CA GLY A 219 30.93 -5.79 3.78
C GLY A 219 31.44 -4.40 4.17
N GLY A 220 32.51 -4.30 4.98
CA GLY A 220 33.10 -3.03 5.41
C GLY A 220 32.27 -2.30 6.47
N ILE A 221 31.16 -2.91 6.88
CA ILE A 221 30.38 -2.52 8.06
C ILE A 221 31.12 -3.08 9.27
N GLY A 222 31.21 -2.32 10.37
CA GLY A 222 31.71 -2.80 11.65
C GLY A 222 30.84 -3.93 12.22
N ASN A 223 30.50 -3.89 13.51
CA ASN A 223 29.63 -4.90 14.08
C ASN A 223 28.19 -4.74 13.53
N ILE A 224 27.87 -5.46 12.45
CA ILE A 224 26.58 -5.36 11.71
C ILE A 224 25.34 -5.59 12.60
N GLN A 225 25.51 -6.37 13.67
CA GLN A 225 24.45 -6.67 14.62
C GLN A 225 24.02 -5.44 15.45
N ASP A 226 24.88 -4.42 15.53
CA ASP A 226 24.57 -3.16 16.20
C ASP A 226 23.80 -2.19 15.28
N ILE A 227 23.74 -2.49 13.98
CA ILE A 227 23.16 -1.64 12.94
C ILE A 227 21.83 -2.19 12.45
N TRP A 228 21.70 -3.52 12.34
CA TRP A 228 20.48 -4.15 11.85
C TRP A 228 19.96 -5.25 12.76
N ASP A 229 18.64 -5.39 12.74
CA ASP A 229 17.96 -6.52 13.34
C ASP A 229 18.15 -7.78 12.47
N ILE A 230 19.10 -8.64 12.87
CA ILE A 230 19.39 -9.91 12.22
C ILE A 230 18.72 -11.03 12.99
N CYS A 231 17.68 -11.58 12.39
CA CYS A 231 16.95 -12.73 12.89
C CYS A 231 17.34 -14.01 12.15
N THR A 232 17.08 -15.17 12.75
CA THR A 232 17.28 -16.45 12.08
C THR A 232 16.02 -17.29 12.05
N PHE A 233 15.93 -18.17 11.06
CA PHE A 233 14.81 -19.07 10.90
C PHE A 233 15.29 -20.45 10.41
N ARG A 234 14.50 -21.46 10.73
CA ARG A 234 14.69 -22.86 10.29
C ARG A 234 13.62 -23.28 9.31
N THR A 235 12.39 -22.81 9.54
CA THR A 235 11.19 -23.25 8.82
C THR A 235 10.51 -22.12 8.06
N LYS A 236 9.66 -22.46 7.09
CA LYS A 236 8.88 -21.45 6.34
C LYS A 236 7.81 -20.83 7.23
N GLU A 237 7.26 -21.62 8.14
CA GLU A 237 6.23 -21.20 9.09
C GLU A 237 6.72 -20.10 10.01
N GLU A 238 7.98 -20.18 10.47
CA GLU A 238 8.63 -19.11 11.23
C GLU A 238 8.68 -17.80 10.42
N LEU A 239 9.07 -17.86 9.14
CA LEU A 239 9.07 -16.69 8.26
C LEU A 239 7.67 -16.12 8.05
N TYR A 240 6.64 -16.96 7.83
CA TYR A 240 5.27 -16.49 7.64
C TYR A 240 4.75 -15.75 8.87
N ILE A 241 4.95 -16.33 10.06
CA ILE A 241 4.52 -15.72 11.32
C ILE A 241 5.27 -14.41 11.51
N ALA A 242 6.59 -14.39 11.33
CA ALA A 242 7.41 -13.22 11.56
C ALA A 242 7.13 -12.07 10.58
N CYS A 243 6.98 -12.37 9.29
CA CYS A 243 6.65 -11.36 8.27
C CYS A 243 5.22 -10.83 8.47
N TRP A 244 4.30 -11.66 8.95
CA TRP A 244 2.94 -11.23 9.27
C TRP A 244 2.87 -10.36 10.54
N THR A 245 3.60 -10.70 11.60
CA THR A 245 3.54 -9.96 12.88
C THR A 245 4.37 -8.69 12.89
N ALA A 246 5.41 -8.60 12.07
CA ALA A 246 6.22 -7.40 11.92
C ALA A 246 5.52 -6.31 11.09
N TRP A 247 4.54 -6.68 10.27
CA TRP A 247 3.84 -5.76 9.41
C TRP A 247 2.84 -4.89 10.19
N THR A 248 2.89 -3.58 9.94
CA THR A 248 1.86 -2.65 10.36
C THR A 248 0.98 -2.28 9.16
N ALA A 249 -0.32 -2.16 9.38
CA ALA A 249 -1.28 -1.93 8.30
C ALA A 249 -1.11 -0.59 7.56
N ASP A 250 -0.22 0.28 8.05
CA ASP A 250 0.07 1.62 7.54
C ASP A 250 1.42 1.72 6.81
N GLU A 251 2.07 0.58 6.53
CA GLU A 251 3.38 0.51 5.86
C GLU A 251 3.35 -0.42 4.64
N MET A 252 4.02 -0.01 3.57
CA MET A 252 4.28 -0.88 2.42
C MET A 252 5.33 -1.92 2.82
N ASN A 253 5.05 -3.22 2.64
CA ASN A 253 6.01 -4.26 2.95
C ASN A 253 6.79 -4.69 1.71
N ILE A 254 8.09 -4.40 1.70
CA ILE A 254 9.00 -4.70 0.61
C ILE A 254 9.95 -5.80 1.06
N ILE A 255 9.96 -6.92 0.34
CA ILE A 255 10.75 -8.11 0.69
C ILE A 255 11.74 -8.41 -0.42
N SER A 256 12.99 -8.70 -0.07
CA SER A 256 14.00 -9.21 -1.00
C SER A 256 14.40 -10.63 -0.58
N ILE A 257 14.20 -11.61 -1.46
CA ILE A 257 14.50 -13.03 -1.22
C ILE A 257 15.75 -13.40 -2.00
N TRP A 258 16.77 -13.92 -1.33
CA TRP A 258 18.01 -14.40 -1.92
C TRP A 258 18.07 -15.92 -1.84
N THR A 259 18.32 -16.57 -2.98
CA THR A 259 18.41 -18.03 -3.14
C THR A 259 18.81 -18.39 -4.57
N GLU A 260 19.52 -19.49 -4.76
CA GLU A 260 19.79 -20.01 -6.12
C GLU A 260 18.60 -20.80 -6.68
N ASP A 261 17.65 -21.25 -5.86
CA ASP A 261 16.40 -21.89 -6.28
C ASP A 261 15.27 -20.88 -6.56
N ILE A 262 15.23 -20.38 -7.80
CA ILE A 262 14.19 -19.43 -8.27
C ILE A 262 12.77 -20.01 -8.17
N ALA A 263 12.59 -21.32 -8.39
CA ALA A 263 11.27 -21.94 -8.31
C ALA A 263 10.76 -21.96 -6.87
N PHE A 264 11.63 -22.28 -5.92
CA PHE A 264 11.34 -22.14 -4.49
C PHE A 264 11.05 -20.69 -4.12
N ALA A 265 11.86 -19.74 -4.60
CA ALA A 265 11.70 -18.32 -4.32
C ALA A 265 10.32 -17.80 -4.75
N LYS A 266 9.88 -18.13 -5.97
CA LYS A 266 8.56 -17.76 -6.48
C LYS A 266 7.44 -18.35 -5.63
N ASN A 267 7.54 -19.62 -5.24
CA ASN A 267 6.56 -20.26 -4.37
C ASN A 267 6.49 -19.61 -2.99
N LEU A 268 7.63 -19.32 -2.38
CA LEU A 268 7.72 -18.63 -1.11
C LEU A 268 7.13 -17.20 -1.22
N ALA A 269 7.52 -16.47 -2.27
CA ALA A 269 7.04 -15.13 -2.55
C ALA A 269 5.51 -15.11 -2.68
N MET A 270 4.87 -16.05 -3.36
CA MET A 270 3.40 -16.12 -3.46
C MET A 270 2.71 -16.19 -2.10
N SER A 271 3.25 -16.97 -1.17
CA SER A 271 2.68 -17.18 0.18
C SER A 271 3.02 -16.11 1.22
N LEU A 272 4.14 -15.37 1.04
CA LEU A 272 4.54 -14.34 2.01
C LEU A 272 3.60 -13.15 1.98
N TYR A 273 3.40 -12.52 3.14
CA TYR A 273 2.66 -11.28 3.25
C TYR A 273 3.57 -10.09 2.92
N GLY A 274 3.79 -9.85 1.62
CA GLY A 274 4.58 -8.73 1.11
C GLY A 274 3.86 -8.09 -0.07
N ASP A 275 3.93 -6.76 -0.14
CA ASP A 275 3.33 -5.97 -1.21
C ASP A 275 4.19 -6.00 -2.46
N VAL A 276 5.50 -5.89 -2.29
CA VAL A 276 6.48 -5.94 -3.38
C VAL A 276 7.60 -6.88 -2.97
N ILE A 277 7.84 -7.92 -3.78
CA ILE A 277 8.82 -8.96 -3.48
C ILE A 277 9.82 -9.03 -4.63
N PHE A 278 11.09 -8.82 -4.33
CA PHE A 278 12.19 -8.97 -5.25
C PHE A 278 12.88 -10.32 -5.00
N ILE A 279 13.28 -11.03 -6.06
CA ILE A 279 14.03 -12.28 -5.97
C ILE A 279 15.43 -12.04 -6.54
N ASN A 280 16.47 -12.30 -5.74
CA ASN A 280 17.89 -12.07 -6.06
C ASN A 280 18.23 -10.65 -6.54
N THR A 281 17.42 -9.69 -6.11
CA THR A 281 17.60 -8.27 -6.37
C THR A 281 16.88 -7.48 -5.27
N TYR A 282 17.07 -6.17 -5.25
CA TYR A 282 16.40 -5.29 -4.33
C TYR A 282 16.18 -3.93 -4.99
N MET A 283 14.94 -3.44 -4.93
CA MET A 283 14.51 -2.17 -5.51
C MET A 283 14.94 -2.02 -6.98
N ASP A 284 15.04 -3.13 -7.72
CA ASP A 284 15.35 -3.11 -9.14
C ASP A 284 14.05 -2.97 -9.94
N PHE A 285 13.83 -1.75 -10.40
CA PHE A 285 12.63 -1.36 -11.10
C PHE A 285 12.75 -1.49 -12.64
N TYR A 286 13.92 -1.90 -13.14
CA TYR A 286 14.29 -2.17 -14.54
C TYR A 286 13.59 -1.28 -15.58
N ASN A 287 14.21 -0.15 -15.93
CA ASN A 287 13.84 0.71 -17.06
C ASN A 287 12.37 1.23 -17.11
N GLY A 288 11.58 1.19 -16.04
CA GLY A 288 10.21 1.73 -16.08
C GLY A 288 9.10 0.72 -15.80
N ILE A 289 9.44 -0.55 -15.64
CA ILE A 289 8.48 -1.65 -15.76
C ILE A 289 7.75 -1.92 -14.45
N VAL A 290 8.43 -1.72 -13.32
CA VAL A 290 7.87 -1.96 -12.00
C VAL A 290 7.41 -0.64 -11.39
N LEU A 291 6.18 -0.59 -10.91
CA LEU A 291 5.69 0.56 -10.13
C LEU A 291 5.35 0.11 -8.73
N LEU A 292 5.73 0.90 -7.74
CA LEU A 292 5.32 0.67 -6.37
C LEU A 292 3.85 1.07 -6.22
N PRO A 293 2.97 0.19 -5.70
CA PRO A 293 1.53 0.41 -5.69
C PRO A 293 1.06 1.35 -4.55
N PHE A 294 1.73 2.49 -4.39
CA PHE A 294 1.51 3.49 -3.35
C PHE A 294 0.03 3.87 -3.20
N THR A 295 -0.63 4.24 -4.31
CA THR A 295 -2.02 4.70 -4.30
C THR A 295 -3.00 3.62 -3.84
N LYS A 296 -2.71 2.33 -4.07
CA LYS A 296 -3.60 1.21 -3.69
C LYS A 296 -3.31 0.70 -2.29
N ILE A 297 -2.06 0.79 -1.80
CA ILE A 297 -1.66 0.40 -0.45
C ILE A 297 -2.09 1.44 0.57
N PHE A 298 -1.72 2.69 0.33
CA PHE A 298 -2.08 3.83 1.18
C PHE A 298 -3.49 4.35 0.87
N GLY A 299 -4.13 3.82 -0.19
CA GLY A 299 -5.54 3.99 -0.48
C GLY A 299 -6.41 3.51 0.68
N LYS A 300 -7.32 4.39 1.11
CA LYS A 300 -8.02 4.32 2.41
C LYS A 300 -8.89 3.06 2.53
N THR A 301 -8.45 2.09 3.34
CA THR A 301 -9.32 1.03 3.88
C THR A 301 -9.21 1.04 5.38
N VAL A 302 -10.28 1.45 6.08
CA VAL A 302 -10.63 1.38 7.53
C VAL A 302 -9.51 1.61 8.57
N HIS A 303 -8.29 1.94 8.17
CA HIS A 303 -7.12 1.95 9.05
C HIS A 303 -6.81 3.32 9.66
N LYS A 304 -7.74 4.27 9.64
CA LYS A 304 -7.48 5.58 10.19
C LYS A 304 -8.51 5.98 11.24
N LEU A 305 -8.20 5.55 12.47
CA LEU A 305 -8.29 6.43 13.63
C LEU A 305 -9.65 7.08 13.87
N CYS A 306 -10.72 6.31 13.84
CA CYS A 306 -11.83 6.65 14.69
C CYS A 306 -11.99 5.49 15.68
N LYS A 307 -11.37 5.63 16.87
CA LYS A 307 -12.05 5.26 18.11
C LYS A 307 -13.02 6.39 18.34
N PRO A 308 -14.17 6.38 17.66
CA PRO A 308 -14.98 7.57 17.60
C PRO A 308 -15.58 7.69 19.00
N ASP A 309 -15.39 8.79 19.70
CA ASP A 309 -16.01 8.97 21.01
C ASP A 309 -17.45 9.46 20.79
N PHE A 310 -18.37 8.51 20.63
CA PHE A 310 -19.78 8.75 20.30
C PHE A 310 -20.66 8.83 21.56
N ASP A 311 -20.03 8.91 22.73
CA ASP A 311 -20.67 8.68 24.03
C ASP A 311 -21.38 9.91 24.60
N ASP A 312 -21.17 11.09 24.00
CA ASP A 312 -21.84 12.31 24.43
C ASP A 312 -23.29 12.33 23.93
N SER A 313 -24.22 12.11 24.88
CA SER A 313 -25.67 12.43 24.85
C SER A 313 -26.71 11.30 24.68
N MET A 314 -26.39 10.02 24.96
CA MET A 314 -27.40 8.95 24.79
C MET A 314 -28.20 8.59 26.05
N LYS A 315 -29.53 8.77 25.98
CA LYS A 315 -30.48 8.31 27.01
C LYS A 315 -30.70 6.80 26.90
N LYS A 316 -30.50 6.09 28.01
CA LYS A 316 -30.85 4.69 28.17
C LYS A 316 -32.38 4.53 28.13
N MET A 317 -32.91 3.88 27.11
CA MET A 317 -34.32 3.49 27.07
C MET A 317 -34.51 2.11 27.70
N SER A 318 -35.55 1.96 28.51
CA SER A 318 -35.97 0.63 28.97
C SER A 318 -36.46 -0.20 27.76
N VAL A 319 -36.04 -1.45 27.70
CA VAL A 319 -36.52 -2.41 26.69
C VAL A 319 -38.03 -2.55 26.84
N VAL A 320 -38.78 -2.12 25.82
CA VAL A 320 -40.24 -2.29 25.74
C VAL A 320 -40.48 -3.57 24.94
N LYS A 321 -41.59 -4.29 25.21
CA LYS A 321 -41.98 -5.61 24.66
C LYS A 321 -42.18 -5.68 23.12
N SER A 322 -41.49 -4.87 22.32
CA SER A 322 -41.46 -4.92 20.85
C SER A 322 -40.33 -5.80 20.35
N SER A 323 -40.39 -6.23 19.08
CA SER A 323 -39.26 -6.92 18.41
C SER A 323 -37.99 -6.06 18.46
N VAL A 324 -36.87 -6.68 18.85
CA VAL A 324 -35.57 -6.01 19.02
C VAL A 324 -34.62 -6.44 17.92
N ASN A 325 -34.08 -5.46 17.21
CA ASN A 325 -33.05 -5.61 16.17
C ASN A 325 -31.70 -5.26 16.79
N ASN A 326 -30.94 -6.29 17.12
CA ASN A 326 -29.62 -6.18 17.75
C ASN A 326 -28.50 -5.98 16.73
N LEU A 327 -27.28 -5.76 17.21
CA LEU A 327 -26.07 -5.75 16.38
C LEU A 327 -25.71 -7.19 15.98
N PHE A 328 -24.90 -7.35 14.93
CA PHE A 328 -24.42 -8.68 14.51
C PHE A 328 -22.93 -8.65 14.22
N TYR A 329 -22.13 -9.36 15.01
CA TYR A 329 -20.70 -9.55 14.79
C TYR A 329 -20.24 -10.80 15.55
N ASP A 330 -19.05 -11.30 15.25
CA ASP A 330 -18.55 -12.62 15.67
C ASP A 330 -19.47 -13.76 15.26
N GLY A 331 -20.21 -13.56 14.16
CA GLY A 331 -21.17 -14.52 13.65
C GLY A 331 -22.37 -14.75 14.58
N MET A 332 -22.68 -13.83 15.49
CA MET A 332 -23.80 -13.94 16.44
C MET A 332 -24.50 -12.59 16.66
N TRP A 333 -25.72 -12.64 17.20
CA TRP A 333 -26.43 -11.44 17.67
C TRP A 333 -25.79 -10.88 18.94
N GLN A 334 -25.68 -9.56 19.00
CA GLN A 334 -24.95 -8.84 20.05
C GLN A 334 -25.81 -7.72 20.61
N LEU A 335 -25.97 -7.70 21.93
CA LEU A 335 -26.59 -6.58 22.62
C LEU A 335 -25.63 -5.37 22.59
N PRO A 336 -26.11 -4.15 22.37
CA PRO A 336 -25.27 -2.96 22.44
C PRO A 336 -24.65 -2.85 23.84
N VAL A 337 -23.35 -2.58 23.93
CA VAL A 337 -22.57 -2.59 25.19
C VAL A 337 -23.23 -1.76 26.29
N LYS A 338 -23.74 -0.58 25.93
CA LYS A 338 -24.40 0.35 26.87
C LYS A 338 -25.91 0.15 27.01
N GLY A 339 -26.48 -0.84 26.31
CA GLY A 339 -27.92 -1.09 26.28
C GLY A 339 -28.71 0.05 25.63
N THR A 340 -28.10 0.73 24.66
CA THR A 340 -28.66 1.89 23.96
C THR A 340 -29.47 1.44 22.75
N TYR A 341 -30.69 1.94 22.63
CA TYR A 341 -31.61 1.63 21.55
C TYR A 341 -32.32 2.89 21.05
N TRP A 342 -32.82 2.84 19.83
CA TRP A 342 -33.73 3.82 19.23
C TRP A 342 -34.95 3.12 18.64
N ILE A 343 -36.06 3.84 18.44
CA ILE A 343 -37.30 3.28 17.91
C ILE A 343 -37.48 3.70 16.47
N HIS A 344 -37.81 2.73 15.62
CA HIS A 344 -38.21 2.93 14.22
C HIS A 344 -39.10 1.78 13.77
N ASP A 345 -40.19 2.11 13.08
CA ASP A 345 -41.23 1.19 12.62
C ASP A 345 -41.74 0.24 13.72
N ASP A 346 -42.00 0.81 14.90
CA ASP A 346 -42.43 0.09 16.11
C ASP A 346 -41.46 -1.02 16.58
N ARG A 347 -40.22 -1.03 16.08
CA ARG A 347 -39.13 -1.92 16.51
C ARG A 347 -38.07 -1.15 17.28
N GLN A 348 -37.42 -1.84 18.21
CA GLN A 348 -36.24 -1.32 18.90
C GLN A 348 -34.99 -1.71 18.15
N TRP A 349 -34.21 -0.73 17.74
CA TRP A 349 -32.96 -0.92 17.02
C TRP A 349 -31.79 -0.60 17.94
N ALA A 350 -30.79 -1.47 17.96
CA ALA A 350 -29.57 -1.20 18.70
C ALA A 350 -28.93 0.10 18.21
N ASN A 351 -28.32 0.82 19.15
CA ASN A 351 -27.64 2.08 18.89
C ASN A 351 -26.18 1.87 19.26
N ALA A 352 -25.37 1.46 18.28
CA ALA A 352 -23.98 1.06 18.48
C ALA A 352 -23.15 2.20 19.08
N THR A 353 -22.43 1.91 20.16
CA THR A 353 -21.46 2.83 20.77
C THR A 353 -20.06 2.58 20.26
N SER A 354 -19.10 3.41 20.70
CA SER A 354 -17.67 3.26 20.42
C SER A 354 -17.13 1.86 20.79
N ASP A 355 -17.62 1.31 21.91
CA ASP A 355 -17.24 -0.04 22.35
C ASP A 355 -17.77 -1.12 21.40
N ASP A 356 -19.01 -0.98 20.93
CA ASP A 356 -19.61 -1.88 19.95
C ASP A 356 -18.84 -1.84 18.62
N VAL A 357 -18.50 -0.63 18.16
CA VAL A 357 -17.71 -0.41 16.94
C VAL A 357 -16.36 -1.09 17.05
N ASN A 358 -15.62 -0.88 18.15
CA ASN A 358 -14.31 -1.50 18.34
C ASN A 358 -14.39 -3.04 18.36
N LYS A 359 -15.40 -3.62 19.01
CA LYS A 359 -15.63 -5.07 19.00
C LYS A 359 -15.95 -5.59 17.60
N CYS A 360 -16.79 -4.86 16.86
CA CYS A 360 -17.15 -5.20 15.49
C CYS A 360 -15.94 -5.15 14.54
N ILE A 361 -15.07 -4.13 14.64
CA ILE A 361 -13.83 -4.05 13.85
C ILE A 361 -12.92 -5.25 14.15
N ASN A 362 -12.69 -5.57 15.42
CA ASN A 362 -11.90 -6.74 15.80
C ASN A 362 -12.49 -8.05 15.25
N SER A 363 -13.81 -8.16 15.20
CA SER A 363 -14.50 -9.28 14.59
C SER A 363 -14.25 -9.34 13.08
N ALA A 364 -14.41 -8.20 12.40
CA ALA A 364 -14.20 -8.07 10.96
C ALA A 364 -12.77 -8.42 10.55
N GLU A 365 -11.76 -8.01 11.32
CA GLU A 365 -10.36 -8.34 11.09
C GLU A 365 -10.07 -9.84 11.25
N LYS A 366 -10.68 -10.48 12.26
CA LYS A 366 -10.58 -11.94 12.44
C LYS A 366 -11.26 -12.69 11.29
N GLY A 367 -12.46 -12.25 10.91
CA GLY A 367 -13.20 -12.78 9.76
C GLY A 367 -12.40 -12.63 8.46
N PHE A 368 -11.78 -11.47 8.24
CA PHE A 368 -10.92 -11.22 7.08
C PHE A 368 -9.78 -12.23 6.97
N LYS A 369 -9.04 -12.49 8.07
CA LYS A 369 -7.94 -13.47 8.09
C LYS A 369 -8.40 -14.87 7.66
N ILE A 370 -9.59 -15.29 8.12
CA ILE A 370 -10.16 -16.59 7.76
C ILE A 370 -10.63 -16.59 6.30
N TRP A 371 -11.29 -15.52 5.86
CA TRP A 371 -11.95 -15.46 4.56
C TRP A 371 -10.98 -15.24 3.38
N SER A 372 -9.99 -14.37 3.56
CA SER A 372 -8.96 -14.07 2.56
C SER A 372 -8.07 -15.27 2.25
N SER A 373 -7.86 -16.19 3.20
CA SER A 373 -7.08 -17.42 3.01
C SER A 373 -7.81 -18.51 2.21
N LYS A 374 -9.13 -18.42 2.04
CA LYS A 374 -9.90 -19.35 1.21
C LYS A 374 -9.69 -19.05 -0.28
N SER A 375 -9.71 -20.06 -1.14
CA SER A 375 -9.70 -19.84 -2.59
C SER A 375 -11.02 -19.22 -3.08
N VAL A 376 -11.02 -18.56 -4.24
CA VAL A 376 -12.25 -18.04 -4.89
C VAL A 376 -13.29 -19.15 -5.05
N ALA A 377 -12.87 -20.35 -5.44
CA ALA A 377 -13.77 -21.51 -5.59
C ALA A 377 -14.42 -21.90 -4.25
N CYS A 378 -13.66 -21.93 -3.16
CA CYS A 378 -14.19 -22.23 -1.83
C CYS A 378 -15.18 -21.16 -1.38
N ARG A 379 -14.85 -19.87 -1.56
CA ARG A 379 -15.74 -18.76 -1.24
C ARG A 379 -17.04 -18.83 -2.05
N THR A 380 -16.92 -19.05 -3.35
CA THR A 380 -18.06 -19.19 -4.28
C THR A 380 -18.98 -20.34 -3.85
N GLN A 381 -18.44 -21.50 -3.47
CA GLN A 381 -19.24 -22.62 -3.01
C GLN A 381 -20.02 -22.29 -1.72
N ILE A 382 -19.42 -21.57 -0.78
CA ILE A 382 -20.11 -21.11 0.44
C ILE A 382 -21.21 -20.10 0.09
N LEU A 383 -20.95 -19.15 -0.79
CA LEU A 383 -21.94 -18.16 -1.24
C LEU A 383 -23.10 -18.81 -2.05
N SER A 384 -22.84 -19.90 -2.78
CA SER A 384 -23.89 -20.70 -3.43
C SER A 384 -24.83 -21.35 -2.40
N LYS A 385 -24.34 -21.78 -1.23
CA LYS A 385 -25.22 -22.27 -0.14
C LYS A 385 -26.16 -21.16 0.33
N PHE A 386 -25.63 -19.94 0.48
CA PHE A 386 -26.43 -18.78 0.86
C PHE A 386 -27.53 -18.47 -0.16
N THR A 387 -27.22 -18.60 -1.44
CA THR A 387 -28.21 -18.49 -2.52
C THR A 387 -29.37 -19.47 -2.32
N SER A 388 -29.09 -20.76 -2.08
CA SER A 388 -30.13 -21.76 -1.85
C SER A 388 -30.95 -21.51 -0.57
N VAL A 389 -30.34 -20.93 0.46
CA VAL A 389 -31.06 -20.53 1.69
C VAL A 389 -32.02 -19.38 1.41
N LEU A 390 -31.63 -18.39 0.59
CA LEU A 390 -32.52 -17.31 0.14
C LEU A 390 -33.70 -17.84 -0.69
N GLU A 391 -33.45 -18.75 -1.63
CA GLU A 391 -34.53 -19.38 -2.41
C GLU A 391 -35.51 -20.13 -1.50
N GLY A 392 -34.99 -20.90 -0.54
CA GLY A 392 -35.78 -21.67 0.40
C GLY A 392 -36.57 -20.82 1.41
N SER A 393 -36.16 -19.58 1.67
CA SER A 393 -36.86 -18.64 2.55
C SER A 393 -37.90 -17.79 1.83
N GLY A 394 -37.99 -17.87 0.50
CA GLY A 394 -38.92 -17.10 -0.34
C GLY A 394 -38.30 -15.84 -0.96
N GLU A 395 -37.03 -15.54 -0.69
CA GLU A 395 -36.30 -14.36 -1.17
C GLU A 395 -35.71 -14.58 -2.59
N SER A 396 -36.58 -15.03 -3.51
CA SER A 396 -36.18 -15.41 -4.88
C SER A 396 -35.48 -14.30 -5.66
N VAL A 397 -35.94 -13.04 -5.53
CA VAL A 397 -35.34 -11.89 -6.23
C VAL A 397 -33.90 -11.65 -5.74
N LEU A 398 -33.66 -11.77 -4.43
CA LEU A 398 -32.31 -11.62 -3.88
C LEU A 398 -31.42 -12.81 -4.22
N ALA A 399 -31.98 -14.02 -4.26
CA ALA A 399 -31.26 -15.19 -4.73
C ALA A 399 -30.79 -15.03 -6.18
N ASP A 400 -31.60 -14.44 -7.05
CA ASP A 400 -31.22 -14.14 -8.44
C ASP A 400 -30.08 -13.12 -8.51
N VAL A 401 -30.13 -12.06 -7.68
CA VAL A 401 -29.05 -11.07 -7.56
C VAL A 401 -27.75 -11.74 -7.12
N VAL A 402 -27.78 -12.52 -6.04
CA VAL A 402 -26.61 -13.23 -5.51
C VAL A 402 -26.06 -14.23 -6.53
N SER A 403 -26.94 -15.00 -7.17
CA SER A 403 -26.57 -15.95 -8.23
C SER A 403 -25.85 -15.28 -9.39
N LYS A 404 -26.31 -14.09 -9.79
CA LYS A 404 -25.70 -13.30 -10.87
C LYS A 404 -24.28 -12.89 -10.49
N GLU A 405 -24.07 -12.34 -9.30
CA GLU A 405 -22.72 -11.95 -8.85
C GLU A 405 -21.77 -13.14 -8.73
N ILE A 406 -22.25 -14.27 -8.22
CA ILE A 406 -21.46 -15.50 -8.15
C ILE A 406 -20.98 -15.94 -9.55
N LYS A 407 -21.81 -15.83 -10.57
CA LYS A 407 -21.41 -16.14 -11.96
C LYS A 407 -20.28 -15.24 -12.47
N PHE A 408 -20.24 -13.98 -12.01
CA PHE A 408 -19.18 -13.03 -12.37
C PHE A 408 -17.87 -13.20 -11.58
N SER A 409 -17.84 -14.08 -10.58
CA SER A 409 -16.58 -14.42 -9.87
C SER A 409 -15.45 -14.89 -10.78
N CYS A 410 -15.77 -15.43 -11.96
CA CYS A 410 -14.78 -15.82 -12.96
C CYS A 410 -13.99 -14.63 -13.53
N VAL A 411 -14.61 -13.45 -13.62
CA VAL A 411 -13.95 -12.20 -14.06
C VAL A 411 -12.84 -11.86 -13.08
N TYR A 412 -13.16 -11.86 -11.78
CA TYR A 412 -12.16 -11.67 -10.74
C TYR A 412 -11.08 -12.76 -10.79
N ALA A 413 -11.48 -14.04 -10.86
CA ALA A 413 -10.53 -15.15 -10.89
C ALA A 413 -9.51 -15.05 -12.04
N ASN A 414 -9.95 -14.58 -13.21
CA ASN A 414 -9.09 -14.37 -14.37
C ASN A 414 -8.16 -13.14 -14.21
N SER A 415 -8.58 -12.14 -13.44
CA SER A 415 -7.78 -10.94 -13.13
C SER A 415 -6.75 -11.13 -12.01
N LEU A 416 -6.76 -12.29 -11.33
CA LEU A 416 -5.92 -12.56 -10.15
C LEU A 416 -4.43 -12.59 -10.45
N PHE A 417 -4.06 -12.93 -11.69
CA PHE A 417 -2.69 -13.25 -12.04
C PHE A 417 -2.35 -12.68 -13.41
N TYR A 418 -1.35 -11.78 -13.43
CA TYR A 418 -0.81 -11.22 -14.65
C TYR A 418 0.70 -11.35 -14.65
N VAL A 419 1.27 -11.91 -15.73
CA VAL A 419 2.71 -12.05 -15.90
C VAL A 419 3.14 -11.15 -17.05
N SER A 420 4.00 -10.20 -16.76
CA SER A 420 4.67 -9.37 -17.75
C SER A 420 6.11 -9.82 -17.87
N GLN A 421 6.51 -10.24 -19.07
CA GLN A 421 7.90 -10.48 -19.40
C GLN A 421 8.44 -9.28 -20.19
N SER A 422 9.63 -8.86 -19.84
CA SER A 422 10.40 -7.84 -20.55
C SER A 422 11.82 -8.35 -20.81
N GLU A 423 12.62 -7.64 -21.59
CA GLU A 423 13.96 -8.12 -21.98
C GLU A 423 14.90 -8.44 -20.80
N GLY A 424 14.59 -8.03 -19.56
CA GLY A 424 15.38 -8.42 -18.37
C GLY A 424 14.62 -8.65 -17.05
N LEU A 425 13.29 -8.61 -17.04
CA LEU A 425 12.50 -8.98 -15.84
C LEU A 425 11.30 -9.87 -16.18
N ASP A 426 11.01 -10.79 -15.25
CA ASP A 426 9.73 -11.45 -15.07
C ASP A 426 8.99 -10.80 -13.89
N VAL A 427 7.92 -10.06 -14.19
CA VAL A 427 7.07 -9.40 -13.19
C VAL A 427 5.73 -10.12 -13.12
N THR A 428 5.49 -10.76 -11.98
CA THR A 428 4.21 -11.37 -11.66
C THR A 428 3.41 -10.42 -10.76
N LYS A 429 2.24 -9.98 -11.24
CA LYS A 429 1.26 -9.22 -10.46
C LYS A 429 0.16 -10.17 -9.96
N ILE A 430 -0.07 -10.16 -8.66
CA ILE A 430 -1.11 -10.93 -7.98
C ILE A 430 -2.10 -9.96 -7.34
N ARG A 431 -3.40 -10.28 -7.35
CA ARG A 431 -4.40 -9.47 -6.63
C ARG A 431 -4.76 -10.12 -5.30
N ASN A 432 -4.54 -9.37 -4.23
CA ASN A 432 -4.92 -9.74 -2.87
C ASN A 432 -6.17 -8.98 -2.41
N PRO A 433 -7.00 -9.56 -1.54
CA PRO A 433 -8.10 -8.83 -0.90
C PRO A 433 -7.59 -7.59 -0.15
N ARG A 434 -8.38 -6.51 -0.17
CA ARG A 434 -8.08 -5.24 0.50
C ARG A 434 -8.11 -5.28 2.03
N GLY A 435 -9.04 -6.03 2.63
CA GLY A 435 -9.26 -6.00 4.07
C GLY A 435 -10.74 -5.96 4.46
N VAL A 436 -11.03 -5.13 5.45
CA VAL A 436 -12.38 -4.82 5.93
C VAL A 436 -12.96 -3.67 5.11
N ILE A 437 -14.18 -3.84 4.57
CA ILE A 437 -14.91 -2.83 3.79
C ILE A 437 -16.17 -2.39 4.54
N ILE A 438 -16.49 -1.10 4.53
CA ILE A 438 -17.75 -0.57 5.07
C ILE A 438 -18.78 -0.54 3.94
N LEU A 439 -20.03 -0.90 4.23
CA LEU A 439 -21.09 -0.91 3.23
C LEU A 439 -22.39 -0.33 3.80
N LYS A 440 -23.08 0.47 3.01
CA LYS A 440 -24.35 1.12 3.30
C LYS A 440 -25.07 1.36 1.99
N GLU A 441 -26.32 0.91 1.87
CA GLU A 441 -27.13 1.12 0.67
C GLU A 441 -28.58 1.41 1.07
N GLU A 442 -29.31 2.14 0.23
CA GLU A 442 -30.75 2.35 0.37
C GLU A 442 -31.59 1.30 -0.38
N ASN A 443 -30.97 0.61 -1.34
CA ASN A 443 -31.62 -0.43 -2.13
C ASN A 443 -31.06 -1.81 -1.80
N GLU A 444 -31.96 -2.75 -1.52
CA GLU A 444 -31.60 -4.07 -1.04
C GLU A 444 -30.89 -4.92 -2.11
N ALA A 445 -31.31 -4.81 -3.38
CA ALA A 445 -30.64 -5.51 -4.47
C ALA A 445 -29.21 -4.97 -4.69
N ILE A 446 -29.01 -3.66 -4.55
CA ILE A 446 -27.68 -3.04 -4.64
C ILE A 446 -26.81 -3.49 -3.45
N LEU A 447 -27.38 -3.52 -2.23
CA LEU A 447 -26.71 -4.01 -1.03
C LEU A 447 -26.18 -5.42 -1.24
N PHE A 448 -27.02 -6.34 -1.72
CA PHE A 448 -26.63 -7.72 -1.94
C PHE A 448 -25.64 -7.89 -3.09
N SER A 449 -25.79 -7.13 -4.17
CA SER A 449 -24.83 -7.16 -5.29
C SER A 449 -23.43 -6.77 -4.82
N ARG A 450 -23.30 -5.62 -4.14
CA ARG A 450 -22.02 -5.11 -3.62
C ARG A 450 -21.45 -5.98 -2.50
N LEU A 451 -22.32 -6.49 -1.62
CA LEU A 451 -21.95 -7.46 -0.59
C LEU A 451 -21.29 -8.70 -1.22
N MET A 452 -21.89 -9.26 -2.27
CA MET A 452 -21.30 -10.42 -2.95
C MET A 452 -19.97 -10.07 -3.62
N GLN A 453 -19.85 -8.91 -4.26
CA GLN A 453 -18.58 -8.48 -4.88
C GLN A 453 -17.45 -8.39 -3.84
N ILE A 454 -17.71 -7.77 -2.68
CA ILE A 454 -16.77 -7.71 -1.55
C ILE A 454 -16.35 -9.12 -1.11
N LEU A 455 -17.32 -10.01 -0.90
CA LEU A 455 -17.08 -11.36 -0.38
C LEU A 455 -16.38 -12.27 -1.39
N ILE A 456 -16.70 -12.19 -2.68
CA ILE A 456 -16.06 -12.96 -3.76
C ILE A 456 -14.56 -12.63 -3.82
N VAL A 457 -14.20 -11.35 -3.67
CA VAL A 457 -12.80 -10.90 -3.68
C VAL A 457 -12.02 -11.49 -2.50
N GLY A 458 -12.68 -11.67 -1.36
CA GLY A 458 -12.10 -12.23 -0.13
C GLY A 458 -11.98 -11.22 1.02
N ASN A 459 -12.67 -10.09 0.90
CA ASN A 459 -12.77 -9.07 1.95
C ASN A 459 -13.82 -9.46 3.00
N SER A 460 -13.68 -8.93 4.21
CA SER A 460 -14.80 -8.92 5.18
C SER A 460 -15.52 -7.57 5.12
N VAL A 461 -16.73 -7.52 5.68
CA VAL A 461 -17.59 -6.34 5.57
C VAL A 461 -18.22 -5.97 6.91
N ILE A 462 -18.36 -4.67 7.14
CA ILE A 462 -19.21 -4.09 8.17
C ILE A 462 -20.30 -3.30 7.46
N VAL A 463 -21.53 -3.81 7.50
CA VAL A 463 -22.70 -3.08 7.02
C VAL A 463 -23.14 -2.11 8.11
N ILE A 464 -23.30 -0.83 7.76
CA ILE A 464 -23.81 0.22 8.66
C ILE A 464 -25.21 0.62 8.21
N CYS A 465 -26.14 0.79 9.15
CA CYS A 465 -27.51 1.19 8.82
C CYS A 465 -28.17 2.14 9.85
N ASP A 466 -29.12 2.91 9.34
CA ASP A 466 -30.12 3.70 10.06
C ASP A 466 -31.54 3.41 9.52
N ALA A 467 -32.48 4.34 9.77
CA ALA A 467 -33.87 4.26 9.33
C ALA A 467 -34.07 4.34 7.81
N ASN A 468 -33.12 4.92 7.08
CA ASN A 468 -33.27 5.21 5.65
C ASN A 468 -32.47 4.24 4.77
N SER A 469 -31.58 3.44 5.37
CA SER A 469 -30.77 2.43 4.68
C SER A 469 -31.31 1.01 4.87
N CYS A 470 -30.95 0.12 3.94
CA CYS A 470 -31.17 -1.31 4.06
C CYS A 470 -30.41 -1.92 5.25
N SER A 471 -30.96 -2.99 5.79
CA SER A 471 -30.40 -3.69 6.96
C SER A 471 -30.26 -5.17 6.68
N LEU A 472 -29.17 -5.77 7.20
CA LEU A 472 -28.96 -7.22 7.12
C LEU A 472 -29.70 -8.02 8.19
N VAL A 473 -30.45 -7.38 9.09
CA VAL A 473 -31.15 -8.04 10.21
C VAL A 473 -31.95 -9.29 9.77
N PRO A 474 -32.75 -9.27 8.68
CA PRO A 474 -33.53 -10.44 8.26
C PRO A 474 -32.66 -11.64 7.82
N TYR A 475 -31.41 -11.38 7.44
CA TYR A 475 -30.52 -12.34 6.77
C TYR A 475 -29.40 -12.87 7.68
N CYS A 476 -29.18 -12.26 8.84
CA CYS A 476 -28.10 -12.63 9.77
C CYS A 476 -28.06 -14.13 10.11
N ASN A 477 -29.22 -14.75 10.39
CA ASN A 477 -29.29 -16.19 10.65
C ASN A 477 -29.02 -17.03 9.41
N MET A 478 -29.39 -16.53 8.21
CA MET A 478 -29.15 -17.23 6.95
C MET A 478 -27.64 -17.31 6.64
N PHE A 479 -26.87 -16.26 6.97
CA PHE A 479 -25.41 -16.30 6.83
C PHE A 479 -24.77 -17.39 7.70
N GLN A 480 -25.25 -17.57 8.94
CA GLN A 480 -24.80 -18.64 9.82
C GLN A 480 -25.12 -20.03 9.25
N ILE A 481 -26.38 -20.23 8.79
CA ILE A 481 -26.82 -21.48 8.17
C ILE A 481 -25.99 -21.82 6.93
N SER A 482 -25.54 -20.79 6.21
CA SER A 482 -24.73 -20.92 5.00
C SER A 482 -23.25 -21.17 5.27
N GLU A 483 -22.86 -21.36 6.54
CA GLU A 483 -21.48 -21.57 6.98
C GLU A 483 -20.53 -20.41 6.63
N ILE A 484 -21.05 -19.18 6.52
CA ILE A 484 -20.21 -18.00 6.41
C ILE A 484 -19.46 -17.83 7.74
N PRO A 485 -18.11 -17.77 7.74
CA PRO A 485 -17.37 -17.72 8.98
C PRO A 485 -17.71 -16.50 9.86
N PRO A 486 -17.64 -16.65 11.20
CA PRO A 486 -17.77 -15.53 12.12
C PRO A 486 -16.88 -14.33 11.75
N GLY A 487 -17.47 -13.13 11.79
CA GLY A 487 -16.78 -11.88 11.51
C GLY A 487 -16.61 -11.56 10.02
N VAL A 488 -17.01 -12.42 9.09
CA VAL A 488 -16.92 -12.10 7.65
C VAL A 488 -17.96 -11.06 7.24
N ILE A 489 -19.17 -11.18 7.78
CA ILE A 489 -20.25 -10.22 7.61
C ILE A 489 -20.63 -9.70 9.01
N ASN A 490 -20.64 -8.38 9.17
CA ASN A 490 -20.97 -7.72 10.41
C ASN A 490 -22.01 -6.62 10.14
N LEU A 491 -22.79 -6.27 11.15
CA LEU A 491 -23.84 -5.26 11.09
C LEU A 491 -23.78 -4.36 12.32
N LEU A 492 -23.67 -3.06 12.07
CA LEU A 492 -23.85 -2.01 13.06
C LEU A 492 -25.05 -1.14 12.70
N SER A 493 -25.87 -0.82 13.69
CA SER A 493 -26.98 0.12 13.52
C SER A 493 -26.83 1.30 14.48
N ARG A 494 -27.20 2.50 14.00
CA ARG A 494 -27.23 3.72 14.80
C ARG A 494 -28.35 4.63 14.29
N LYS A 495 -28.93 5.44 15.17
CA LYS A 495 -29.98 6.41 14.76
C LYS A 495 -29.45 7.44 13.77
N ASP A 496 -28.23 7.92 13.99
CA ASP A 496 -27.51 8.79 13.07
C ASP A 496 -26.34 7.99 12.47
N VAL A 497 -26.49 7.57 11.22
CA VAL A 497 -25.46 6.78 10.52
C VAL A 497 -24.21 7.60 10.20
N LYS A 498 -24.29 8.94 10.14
CA LYS A 498 -23.12 9.80 9.83
C LYS A 498 -21.98 9.61 10.81
N GLU A 499 -22.33 9.28 12.05
CA GLU A 499 -21.35 8.90 13.06
C GLU A 499 -20.62 7.61 12.67
N LEU A 500 -21.33 6.58 12.22
CA LEU A 500 -20.72 5.34 11.72
C LEU A 500 -19.96 5.55 10.40
N GLU A 501 -20.34 6.53 9.58
CA GLU A 501 -19.61 6.88 8.35
C GLU A 501 -18.19 7.39 8.65
N LEU A 502 -17.88 7.84 9.87
CA LEU A 502 -16.52 8.16 10.28
C LEU A 502 -15.56 6.97 10.11
N LEU A 503 -16.07 5.73 10.12
CA LEU A 503 -15.29 4.52 9.80
C LEU A 503 -14.70 4.54 8.38
N CYS A 504 -15.31 5.30 7.47
CA CYS A 504 -14.84 5.48 6.11
C CYS A 504 -13.68 6.48 6.01
N GLY A 505 -13.46 7.30 7.06
CA GLY A 505 -12.47 8.39 7.07
C GLY A 505 -12.78 9.53 6.08
N MET A 506 -13.98 9.54 5.50
CA MET A 506 -14.56 10.55 4.60
C MET A 506 -16.06 10.30 4.48
N ASP A 507 -16.78 11.14 3.74
CA ASP A 507 -18.20 10.89 3.44
C ASP A 507 -18.39 9.58 2.69
N TYR A 508 -19.52 8.91 2.95
CA TYR A 508 -19.79 7.59 2.40
C TYR A 508 -19.87 7.59 0.87
N GLU A 509 -20.46 8.62 0.25
CA GLU A 509 -20.58 8.70 -1.20
C GLU A 509 -19.21 8.69 -1.90
N SER A 510 -18.26 9.49 -1.38
CA SER A 510 -16.89 9.51 -1.89
C SER A 510 -16.09 8.26 -1.50
N TYR A 511 -16.42 7.61 -0.39
CA TYR A 511 -15.85 6.32 0.01
C TYR A 511 -16.28 5.20 -0.95
N GLU A 512 -17.58 5.09 -1.22
CA GLU A 512 -18.20 4.09 -2.09
C GLU A 512 -17.63 4.12 -3.51
N LYS A 513 -17.49 5.33 -4.09
CA LYS A 513 -16.92 5.55 -5.43
C LYS A 513 -15.49 5.05 -5.60
N GLN A 514 -14.75 4.82 -4.50
CA GLN A 514 -13.42 4.22 -4.57
C GLN A 514 -13.46 2.71 -4.85
N PHE A 515 -14.58 2.05 -4.57
CA PHE A 515 -14.71 0.59 -4.68
C PHE A 515 -15.58 0.19 -5.86
N PHE A 516 -16.73 0.83 -6.03
CA PHE A 516 -17.76 0.37 -6.96
C PHE A 516 -17.84 1.27 -8.20
N SER A 517 -17.81 0.64 -9.37
CA SER A 517 -18.00 1.29 -10.66
C SER A 517 -19.29 0.76 -11.29
N GLU A 518 -20.24 1.64 -11.60
CA GLU A 518 -21.57 1.26 -12.10
C GLU A 518 -21.51 0.50 -13.44
N ASP A 519 -20.58 0.88 -14.31
CA ASP A 519 -20.48 0.36 -15.68
C ASP A 519 -19.34 -0.63 -15.90
N ASP A 520 -18.53 -0.91 -14.86
CA ASP A 520 -17.30 -1.70 -15.01
C ASP A 520 -17.07 -2.65 -13.81
N LEU A 521 -17.46 -3.90 -14.02
CA LEU A 521 -17.28 -4.98 -13.04
C LEU A 521 -15.80 -5.32 -12.82
N GLU A 522 -14.97 -5.25 -13.86
CA GLU A 522 -13.54 -5.54 -13.73
C GLU A 522 -12.87 -4.45 -12.90
N LYS A 523 -13.16 -3.17 -13.16
CA LYS A 523 -12.70 -2.05 -12.33
C LYS A 523 -13.16 -2.19 -10.88
N THR A 524 -14.38 -2.65 -10.62
CA THR A 524 -14.88 -2.90 -9.26
C THR A 524 -14.04 -3.96 -8.55
N TYR A 525 -13.74 -5.09 -9.19
CA TYR A 525 -12.89 -6.12 -8.60
C TYR A 525 -11.45 -5.66 -8.38
N ILE A 526 -10.90 -4.91 -9.32
CA ILE A 526 -9.59 -4.28 -9.17
C ILE A 526 -9.59 -3.36 -7.95
N ASN A 527 -10.61 -2.52 -7.82
CA ASN A 527 -10.76 -1.58 -6.70
C ASN A 527 -11.05 -2.25 -5.36
N LEU A 528 -11.60 -3.47 -5.33
CA LEU A 528 -11.76 -4.26 -4.10
C LEU A 528 -10.50 -5.05 -3.72
N SER A 529 -9.45 -5.00 -4.54
CA SER A 529 -8.17 -5.71 -4.33
C SER A 529 -6.98 -4.75 -4.22
N LYS A 530 -5.85 -5.26 -3.71
CA LYS A 530 -4.54 -4.61 -3.75
C LYS A 530 -3.59 -5.46 -4.59
N PRO A 531 -2.76 -4.85 -5.45
CA PRO A 531 -1.77 -5.58 -6.20
C PRO A 531 -0.60 -5.97 -5.28
N LYS A 532 -0.06 -7.16 -5.55
CA LYS A 532 1.20 -7.68 -5.03
C LYS A 532 2.12 -7.94 -6.20
N HIS A 533 3.33 -7.43 -6.14
CA HIS A 533 4.31 -7.58 -7.22
C HIS A 533 5.39 -8.56 -6.80
N ILE A 534 5.71 -9.52 -7.66
CA ILE A 534 6.87 -10.40 -7.54
C ILE A 534 7.76 -10.13 -8.75
N VAL A 535 8.98 -9.68 -8.49
CA VAL A 535 9.95 -9.22 -9.49
C VAL A 535 11.14 -10.16 -9.48
N VAL A 536 11.42 -10.74 -10.65
CA VAL A 536 12.57 -11.65 -10.84
C VAL A 536 13.38 -11.15 -12.03
N PRO A 537 14.68 -10.84 -11.86
CA PRO A 537 15.54 -10.52 -12.98
C PRO A 537 15.83 -11.76 -13.83
N PHE A 538 15.88 -11.57 -15.15
CA PHE A 538 16.46 -12.57 -16.05
C PHE A 538 17.99 -12.50 -15.88
N LYS A 539 18.59 -13.63 -15.46
CA LYS A 539 20.05 -13.78 -15.40
C LYS A 539 20.65 -13.76 -16.80
#